data_AF-R6M266-F1
#
_entry.id   AF-R6M266-F1
#
_cell.length_a   1.000
_cell.length_b   1.000
_cell.length_c   1.000
_cell.angle_alpha   90.00
_cell.angle_beta   90.00
_cell.angle_gamma   90.00
#
_symmetry.space_group_name_H-M   'P 1'
#
loop_
_entity.id
_entity.type
_entity.pdbx_description
1 polymer ?
#
loop_
_entity_poly.entity_id
_entity_poly.type
_entity_poly.pdbx_seq_one_letter_code
_entity_poly.pdbx_strand_id
1 'polypeptide(L)' 'MEPLVIKKRGEDGYRIITVRIREETLAELDRLAAESNRSRNELINLILAHGVRNIEIE' A
#
# COMPACT_ATOMS: atom_id res chain seq x y z
N MET A 1 30.72 12.27 13.45
CA MET A 1 29.54 12.17 12.57
C MET A 1 29.18 10.69 12.53
N GLU A 2 27.96 10.32 12.89
CA GLU A 2 27.54 8.92 12.87
C GLU A 2 27.42 8.41 11.42
N PRO A 3 27.75 7.14 11.14
CA PRO A 3 27.71 6.59 9.80
C PRO A 3 26.27 6.38 9.30
N LEU A 4 26.04 6.63 8.00
CA LEU A 4 24.78 6.28 7.32
C LEU A 4 24.69 4.76 7.15
N VAL A 5 23.77 4.12 7.87
CA VAL A 5 23.49 2.69 7.72
C VAL A 5 22.40 2.48 6.67
N ILE A 6 22.79 2.00 5.49
CA ILE A 6 21.85 1.59 4.44
C ILE A 6 21.49 0.12 4.66
N LYS A 7 20.24 -0.15 5.05
CA LYS A 7 19.74 -1.53 5.12
C LYS A 7 19.53 -2.09 3.71
N LYS A 8 19.84 -3.38 3.53
CA LYS A 8 19.54 -4.08 2.26
C LYS A 8 18.03 -4.07 2.03
N ARG A 9 17.64 -3.75 0.80
CA ARG A 9 16.25 -3.69 0.35
C ARG A 9 15.62 -5.09 0.49
N GLY A 10 14.55 -5.23 1.27
CA GLY A 10 13.78 -6.47 1.41
C GLY A 10 13.78 -7.16 2.79
N GLU A 11 14.43 -6.60 3.82
CA GLU A 11 14.41 -7.15 5.19
C GLU A 11 13.23 -6.65 6.05
N ASP A 12 12.35 -5.81 5.50
CA ASP A 12 11.22 -5.20 6.23
C ASP A 12 9.92 -6.02 6.18
N GLY A 13 9.94 -7.18 5.53
CA GLY A 13 8.77 -8.05 5.39
C GLY A 13 7.81 -7.65 4.26
N TYR A 14 8.13 -6.62 3.46
CA TYR A 14 7.33 -6.20 2.32
C TYR A 14 7.96 -6.63 0.99
N ARG A 15 7.10 -7.00 0.02
CA ARG A 15 7.51 -7.30 -1.35
C ARG A 15 6.85 -6.33 -2.31
N ILE A 16 7.63 -5.78 -3.23
CA ILE A 16 7.11 -4.95 -4.32
C ILE A 16 6.42 -5.87 -5.33
N ILE A 17 5.15 -5.60 -5.61
CA ILE A 17 4.38 -6.26 -6.66
C ILE A 17 3.85 -5.21 -7.63
N THR A 18 3.63 -5.60 -8.88
CA THR A 18 2.95 -4.77 -9.88
C THR A 18 1.54 -5.29 -10.06
N VAL A 19 0.54 -4.43 -9.88
CA VAL A 19 -0.89 -4.76 -10.05
C VAL A 19 -1.48 -3.81 -11.09
N ARG A 20 -2.28 -4.34 -12.01
CA ARG A 20 -3.08 -3.51 -12.93
C ARG A 20 -4.39 -3.15 -12.26
N ILE A 21 -4.63 -1.85 -12.11
CA ILE A 21 -5.83 -1.29 -11.48
C ILE A 21 -6.52 -0.39 -12.51
N ARG A 22 -7.86 -0.33 -12.48
CA ARG A 22 -8.61 0.60 -13.34
C ARG A 22 -8.35 2.06 -12.91
N GLU A 23 -8.35 2.97 -13.87
CA GLU A 23 -7.98 4.38 -13.65
C GLU A 23 -8.93 5.06 -12.65
N GLU A 24 -10.22 4.77 -12.74
CA GLU A 24 -11.23 5.29 -11.84
C GLU A 24 -11.02 4.83 -10.39
N THR A 25 -10.59 3.57 -10.18
CA THR A 25 -10.27 3.06 -8.85
C THR A 25 -9.02 3.74 -8.30
N LEU A 26 -8.03 4.01 -9.16
CA LEU A 26 -6.82 4.73 -8.76
C LEU A 26 -7.13 6.17 -8.33
N ALA A 27 -8.00 6.86 -9.06
CA ALA A 27 -8.43 8.22 -8.73
C ALA A 27 -9.16 8.29 -7.38
N GLU A 28 -10.02 7.32 -7.07
CA GLU A 28 -10.66 7.25 -5.75
C GLU A 28 -9.66 6.96 -4.62
N LEU A 29 -8.68 6.08 -4.85
CA LEU A 29 -7.60 5.84 -3.89
C LEU A 29 -6.80 7.11 -3.62
N ASP A 30 -6.58 7.95 -4.64
CA ASP A 30 -5.91 9.24 -4.50
C ASP A 30 -6.68 10.25 -3.67
N ARG A 31 -7.98 10.38 -3.95
CA ARG A 31 -8.86 11.23 -3.17
C ARG A 31 -8.86 10.82 -1.69
N LEU A 32 -9.00 9.53 -1.41
CA LEU A 32 -8.99 9.00 -0.05
C LEU A 32 -7.63 9.17 0.66
N ALA A 33 -6.51 9.02 -0.06
CA ALA A 33 -5.19 9.26 0.49
C ALA A 33 -5.01 10.73 0.90
N ALA A 34 -5.47 11.67 0.07
CA ALA A 34 -5.46 13.10 0.36
C ALA A 34 -6.33 13.47 1.57
N GLU A 35 -7.54 12.91 1.67
CA GLU A 35 -8.47 13.16 2.79
C GLU A 35 -7.99 12.57 4.11
N SER A 36 -7.32 11.41 4.08
CA SER A 36 -6.87 10.69 5.28
C SER A 36 -5.47 11.09 5.75
N ASN A 37 -4.78 11.97 5.01
CA ASN A 37 -3.38 12.33 5.24
C ASN A 37 -2.45 11.09 5.32
N ARG A 38 -2.69 10.11 4.44
CA ARG A 38 -1.89 8.88 4.32
C ARG A 38 -1.32 8.76 2.92
N SER A 39 -0.24 7.98 2.78
CA SER A 39 0.23 7.63 1.44
C SER A 39 -0.75 6.67 0.75
N ARG A 40 -0.82 6.73 -0.58
CA ARG A 40 -1.60 5.78 -1.38
C ARG A 40 -1.22 4.32 -1.08
N ASN A 41 0.07 4.02 -0.95
CA ASN A 41 0.54 2.67 -0.63
C ASN A 41 0.08 2.20 0.74
N GLU A 42 0.12 3.08 1.74
CA GLU A 42 -0.36 2.78 3.08
C GLU A 42 -1.86 2.50 3.08
N LEU A 43 -2.64 3.34 2.38
CA LEU A 43 -4.08 3.13 2.21
C LEU A 43 -4.39 1.80 1.51
N ILE A 44 -3.69 1.48 0.41
CA ILE A 44 -3.84 0.21 -0.31
C ILE A 44 -3.54 -0.97 0.62
N ASN A 45 -2.46 -0.91 1.41
CA ASN A 45 -2.12 -1.97 2.35
C ASN A 45 -3.22 -2.17 3.42
N LEU A 46 -3.79 -1.09 3.96
CA LEU A 46 -4.90 -1.17 4.91
C LEU A 46 -6.15 -1.81 4.29
N ILE A 47 -6.53 -1.38 3.08
CA ILE A 47 -7.67 -1.92 2.34
C ILE A 47 -7.46 -3.40 2.04
N LEU A 48 -6.28 -3.78 1.53
CA LEU A 48 -5.96 -5.18 1.24
C LEU A 48 -5.98 -6.04 2.51
N ALA A 49 -5.36 -5.59 3.60
CA ALA A 49 -5.36 -6.31 4.88
C ALA A 49 -6.76 -6.49 5.48
N HIS A 50 -7.65 -5.52 5.26
CA HIS A 50 -9.07 -5.67 5.61
C HIS A 50 -9.77 -6.63 4.65
N GLY A 51 -9.62 -6.42 3.34
CA GLY A 51 -10.29 -7.20 2.30
C GLY A 51 -9.98 -8.70 2.40
N VAL A 52 -8.72 -9.09 2.55
CA VAL A 52 -8.34 -10.51 2.65
C VAL A 52 -8.93 -11.23 3.85
N ARG A 53 -9.31 -10.51 4.92
CA ARG A 53 -9.93 -11.10 6.12
C ARG A 53 -11.44 -11.21 6.04
N ASN A 54 -12.07 -10.45 5.15
CA ASN A 54 -13.53 -10.30 5.07
C ASN A 54 -14.08 -10.65 3.69
N ILE A 55 -13.25 -11.17 2.78
CA ILE A 55 -13.70 -11.60 1.46
C ILE A 55 -14.43 -12.93 1.57
N GLU A 56 -15.62 -13.00 1.01
CA GLU A 56 -16.38 -14.23 0.80
C GLU A 56 -16.27 -14.61 -0.68
N ILE A 57 -16.15 -15.90 -0.95
CA ILE A 57 -16.04 -16.45 -2.31
C ILE A 57 -17.27 -17.32 -2.53
N GLU A 58 -18.01 -17.04 -3.60
CA GLU A 58 -19.12 -17.86 -4.11
C GLU A 58 -18.69 -18.64 -5.36
#